data_AF-A0A969W9S2-F1
#
_entry.id   AF-A0A969W9S2-F1
#
_cell.length_a   1.000
_cell.length_b   1.000
_cell.length_c   1.000
_cell.angle_alpha   90.00
_cell.angle_beta   90.00
_cell.angle_gamma   90.00
#
_symmetry.space_group_name_H-M   'P 1'
#
loop_
_entity.id
_entity.type
_entity.pdbx_description
1 polymer ?
#
loop_
_entity_poly.entity_id
_entity_poly.type
_entity_poly.pdbx_seq_one_letter_code
_entity_poly.pdbx_strand_id
1 'polypeptide(L)'
;MGTFVDFFITCLVLLVCTAVIVIAVQRRWYIHLQTKHPKVWSALGEPRLLGCSAAVQWRVLRFIQAGDYRDFNDVQLDRLTRKLRRWGVSYIVLFGLTVIVLLVGVLTL
;
A
#
# COMPACT_ATOMS: atom_id res chain seq x y z
N MET A 1 -7.24 -9.85 -30.70
CA MET A 1 -7.62 -8.58 -30.05
C MET A 1 -8.52 -8.79 -28.82
N GLY A 2 -9.63 -9.54 -28.89
CA GLY A 2 -10.54 -9.73 -27.74
C GLY A 2 -9.88 -10.22 -26.44
N THR A 3 -9.14 -11.32 -26.49
CA THR A 3 -8.51 -11.92 -25.30
C THR A 3 -7.48 -11.02 -24.59
N PHE A 4 -6.73 -10.22 -25.36
CA PHE A 4 -5.76 -9.27 -24.80
C PHE A 4 -6.47 -8.13 -24.05
N VAL A 5 -7.50 -7.56 -24.67
CA VAL A 5 -8.29 -6.47 -24.09
C VAL A 5 -9.00 -6.96 -22.82
N ASP A 6 -9.62 -8.14 -22.86
CA ASP A 6 -10.29 -8.75 -21.71
C ASP A 6 -9.33 -9.00 -20.54
N PHE A 7 -8.12 -9.50 -20.84
CA PHE A 7 -7.08 -9.71 -19.84
C PHE A 7 -6.61 -8.38 -19.22
N PHE A 8 -6.36 -7.36 -20.05
CA PHE A 8 -5.94 -6.04 -19.58
C PHE A 8 -7.02 -5.38 -18.70
N ILE A 9 -8.29 -5.46 -19.09
CA ILE A 9 -9.42 -4.97 -18.28
C ILE A 9 -9.46 -5.72 -16.94
N THR A 10 -9.30 -7.04 -16.95
CA THR A 10 -9.27 -7.85 -15.73
C THR A 10 -8.13 -7.41 -14.79
N CYS A 11 -6.93 -7.19 -15.32
CA CYS A 11 -5.80 -6.65 -14.56
C CYS A 11 -6.12 -5.26 -13.97
N LEU A 12 -6.73 -4.37 -14.74
CA LEU A 12 -7.13 -3.04 -14.26
C LEU A 12 -8.16 -3.12 -13.12
N VAL A 13 -9.18 -3.96 -13.26
CA VAL A 13 -10.19 -4.15 -12.19
C VAL A 13 -9.53 -4.68 -10.92
N LEU A 14 -8.68 -5.70 -11.02
CA LEU A 14 -7.94 -6.24 -9.88
C LEU A 14 -7.01 -5.19 -9.25
N LEU A 15 -6.36 -4.37 -10.07
CA LEU A 15 -5.49 -3.29 -9.62
C LEU A 15 -6.28 -2.26 -8.79
N VAL A 16 -7.44 -1.82 -9.29
CA VAL A 16 -8.32 -0.86 -8.59
C VAL A 16 -8.86 -1.48 -7.29
N CYS A 17 -9.36 -2.71 -7.33
CA CYS A 17 -9.84 -3.40 -6.12
C CYS A 17 -8.74 -3.52 -5.06
N THR A 18 -7.53 -3.89 -5.48
CA THR A 18 -6.38 -4.01 -4.57
C THR A 18 -5.97 -2.65 -4.02
N ALA A 19 -5.97 -1.60 -4.83
CA ALA A 19 -5.69 -0.23 -4.39
C ALA A 19 -6.67 0.22 -3.30
N VAL A 20 -7.98 -0.02 -3.49
CA VAL A 20 -9.02 0.31 -2.50
C VAL A 20 -8.76 -0.44 -1.18
N ILE A 21 -8.40 -1.72 -1.23
CA ILE A 21 -8.06 -2.50 -0.04
C ILE A 21 -6.82 -1.93 0.67
N VAL A 22 -5.76 -1.62 -0.06
CA VAL A 22 -4.53 -1.01 0.50
C VAL A 22 -4.86 0.31 1.19
N ILE A 23 -5.63 1.19 0.53
CA ILE A 23 -6.04 2.48 1.10
C ILE A 23 -6.88 2.29 2.37
N ALA A 24 -7.84 1.35 2.35
CA ALA A 24 -8.68 1.06 3.51
C ALA A 24 -7.87 0.53 4.70
N VAL A 25 -6.90 -0.35 4.45
CA VAL A 25 -6.00 -0.89 5.48
C VAL A 25 -5.06 0.20 6.00
N GLN A 26 -4.48 1.02 5.11
CA GLN A 26 -3.62 2.16 5.46
C GLN A 26 -4.38 3.14 6.36
N ARG A 27 -5.62 3.47 6.01
CA ARG A 27 -6.48 4.37 6.80
C ARG A 27 -6.70 3.83 8.21
N ARG A 28 -7.03 2.54 8.34
CA ARG A 28 -7.21 1.88 9.64
C ARG A 28 -5.91 1.88 10.45
N TRP A 29 -4.77 1.65 9.78
CA TRP A 29 -3.45 1.69 10.40
C TRP A 29 -3.12 3.10 10.94
N TYR A 30 -3.37 4.16 10.16
CA TYR A 30 -3.19 5.54 10.63
C TYR A 30 -4.08 5.88 11.81
N ILE A 31 -5.37 5.59 11.75
CA ILE A 31 -6.30 5.87 12.87
C ILE A 31 -5.86 5.12 14.13
N HIS A 32 -5.48 3.85 14.00
CA HIS A 32 -5.01 3.06 15.14
C HIS A 32 -3.72 3.62 15.73
N LEU A 33 -2.74 3.99 14.89
CA LEU A 33 -1.49 4.58 15.35
C LEU A 33 -1.69 5.94 16.01
N GLN A 34 -2.54 6.79 15.44
CA GLN A 34 -2.87 8.10 16.00
C GLN A 34 -3.56 7.99 17.38
N THR A 35 -4.48 7.04 17.53
CA THR A 35 -5.28 6.90 18.76
C THR A 35 -4.52 6.18 19.88
N LYS A 36 -3.75 5.14 19.57
CA LYS A 36 -3.04 4.33 20.57
C LYS A 36 -1.61 4.79 20.82
N HIS A 37 -0.94 5.36 19.82
CA HIS A 37 0.47 5.75 19.89
C HIS A 37 0.69 7.19 19.37
N PRO A 38 0.03 8.21 19.98
CA PRO A 38 0.06 9.59 19.47
C PRO A 38 1.47 10.20 19.45
N LYS A 39 2.36 9.79 20.36
CA LYS A 39 3.77 10.23 20.37
C LYS A 39 4.54 9.73 19.14
N VAL A 40 4.27 8.50 18.70
CA VAL A 40 4.87 7.91 17.50
C VAL A 40 4.29 8.58 16.26
N TRP A 41 2.98 8.83 16.27
CA TRP A 41 2.28 9.54 15.20
C TRP A 41 2.90 10.92 14.91
N SER A 42 3.15 11.72 15.96
CA SER A 42 3.78 13.03 15.81
C SER A 42 5.24 12.92 15.38
N ALA A 43 6.01 11.95 15.91
CA ALA A 43 7.39 11.69 15.50
C ALA A 43 7.53 11.30 14.02
N LEU A 44 6.54 10.60 13.47
CA LEU A 44 6.46 10.27 12.05
C LEU A 44 6.11 11.47 11.16
N GLY A 45 5.71 12.61 11.76
CA GLY A 45 5.32 13.82 11.03
C GLY A 45 3.87 13.79 10.54
N GLU A 46 2.99 13.11 11.28
CA GLU A 46 1.54 13.12 11.05
C GLU A 46 1.12 12.74 9.62
N PRO A 47 1.45 11.51 9.18
CA PRO A 47 1.26 11.10 7.80
C PRO A 47 -0.23 11.17 7.38
N ARG A 48 -0.48 11.75 6.21
CA ARG A 48 -1.84 11.80 5.61
C ARG A 48 -1.89 10.85 4.41
N LEU A 49 -3.10 10.38 4.06
CA LEU A 49 -3.28 9.52 2.89
C LEU A 49 -2.99 10.27 1.59
N LEU A 50 -3.33 11.56 1.53
CA LEU A 50 -3.13 12.43 0.37
C LEU A 50 -2.37 13.69 0.82
N GLY A 51 -1.54 14.23 -0.08
CA GLY A 51 -0.82 15.48 0.15
C GLY A 51 0.28 15.39 1.22
N CYS A 52 0.81 14.20 1.48
CA CYS A 52 1.91 14.01 2.41
C CYS A 52 3.26 14.13 1.69
N SER A 53 4.26 14.75 2.31
CA SER A 53 5.58 14.89 1.70
C SER A 53 6.28 13.53 1.56
N ALA A 54 7.09 13.38 0.52
CA ALA A 54 7.85 12.16 0.27
C ALA A 54 8.73 11.78 1.48
N ALA A 55 9.26 12.77 2.20
CA ALA A 55 10.06 12.56 3.41
C ALA A 55 9.26 11.92 4.57
N VAL A 56 7.99 12.32 4.75
CA VAL A 56 7.11 11.71 5.76
C VAL A 56 6.74 10.28 5.35
N GLN A 57 6.39 10.07 4.08
CA GLN A 57 6.12 8.72 3.57
C GLN A 57 7.31 7.78 3.75
N TRP A 58 8.53 8.27 3.48
CA TRP A 58 9.75 7.51 3.71
C TRP A 58 9.98 7.14 5.18
N ARG A 59 9.69 8.05 6.12
CA ARG A 59 9.77 7.74 7.55
C ARG A 59 8.78 6.64 7.94
N VAL A 60 7.54 6.70 7.45
CA VAL A 60 6.53 5.66 7.69
C VAL A 60 6.98 4.32 7.10
N LEU A 61 7.50 4.31 5.87
CA LEU A 61 7.99 3.10 5.23
C LEU A 61 9.16 2.50 6.02
N ARG A 62 10.13 3.33 6.42
CA ARG A 62 11.27 2.92 7.25
C ARG A 62 10.80 2.34 8.58
N PHE A 63 9.85 2.98 9.26
CA PHE A 63 9.26 2.48 10.51
C PHE A 63 8.62 1.09 10.34
N ILE A 64 7.88 0.89 9.24
CA ILE A 64 7.27 -0.41 8.91
C ILE A 64 8.34 -1.45 8.51
N GLN A 65 9.42 -1.04 7.85
CA GLN A 65 10.50 -1.93 7.42
C GLN A 65 11.40 -2.36 8.57
N ALA A 66 11.82 -1.42 9.41
CA ALA A 66 12.66 -1.63 10.58
C ALA A 66 11.95 -2.48 11.65
N GLY A 67 10.62 -2.44 11.69
CA GLY A 67 9.86 -3.26 12.64
C GLY A 67 9.71 -2.61 14.01
N ASP A 68 10.06 -1.33 14.16
CA ASP A 68 9.95 -0.54 15.39
C ASP A 68 8.55 -0.62 16.03
N TYR A 69 7.52 -0.91 15.23
CA TYR A 69 6.16 -1.12 15.71
C TYR A 69 5.97 -2.36 16.61
N ARG A 70 6.92 -3.31 16.61
CA ARG A 70 6.86 -4.54 17.41
C ARG A 70 7.16 -4.29 18.89
N ASP A 71 7.96 -3.27 19.18
CA ASP A 71 8.35 -2.93 20.56
C ASP A 71 7.17 -2.44 21.40
N PHE A 72 6.08 -1.99 20.76
CA PHE A 72 4.86 -1.58 21.42
C PHE A 72 3.99 -2.74 21.92
N ASN A 73 4.31 -4.00 21.57
CA ASN A 73 3.51 -5.19 21.88
C ASN A 73 2.02 -5.07 21.50
N ASP A 74 1.70 -4.25 20.49
CA ASP A 74 0.35 -4.01 20.00
C ASP A 74 -0.01 -5.00 18.90
N VAL A 75 -0.73 -6.07 19.28
CA VAL A 75 -1.16 -7.15 18.38
C VAL A 75 -2.01 -6.63 17.22
N GLN A 76 -2.80 -5.59 17.43
CA GLN A 76 -3.67 -5.02 16.39
C GLN A 76 -2.84 -4.22 15.38
N LEU A 77 -1.90 -3.42 15.85
CA LEU A 77 -0.97 -2.70 14.98
C LEU A 77 -0.12 -3.66 14.14
N ASP A 78 0.40 -4.74 14.73
CA ASP A 78 1.15 -5.75 14.00
C ASP A 78 0.29 -6.46 12.94
N ARG A 79 -0.95 -6.83 13.26
CA ARG A 79 -1.89 -7.42 12.28
C ARG A 79 -2.18 -6.46 11.13
N LEU A 80 -2.40 -5.18 11.41
CA LEU A 80 -2.65 -4.16 10.37
C LEU A 80 -1.41 -3.95 9.50
N THR A 81 -0.23 -3.90 10.12
CA THR A 81 1.04 -3.75 9.39
C THR A 81 1.32 -4.94 8.48
N ARG A 82 1.08 -6.18 8.96
CA ARG A 82 1.19 -7.39 8.13
C ARG A 82 0.21 -7.41 6.97
N LYS A 83 -1.05 -7.01 7.20
CA LYS A 83 -2.05 -6.87 6.12
C LYS A 83 -1.60 -5.83 5.11
N LEU A 84 -1.13 -4.68 5.58
CA LEU A 84 -0.69 -3.60 4.72
C LEU A 84 0.49 -4.02 3.84
N ARG A 85 1.49 -4.68 4.42
CA ARG A 85 2.64 -5.21 3.66
C ARG A 85 2.20 -6.23 2.62
N ARG A 86 1.32 -7.18 2.98
CA ARG A 86 0.83 -8.20 2.05
C ARG A 86 0.09 -7.58 0.87
N TRP A 87 -0.90 -6.74 1.14
CA TRP A 87 -1.69 -6.08 0.09
C TRP A 87 -0.88 -5.08 -0.72
N GLY A 88 0.07 -4.38 -0.09
CA GLY A 88 1.00 -3.48 -0.77
C GLY A 88 1.90 -4.22 -1.76
N VAL A 89 2.45 -5.38 -1.38
CA VAL A 89 3.21 -6.25 -2.29
C VAL A 89 2.33 -6.74 -3.43
N SER A 90 1.12 -7.23 -3.14
CA SER A 90 0.18 -7.65 -4.19
C SER A 90 -0.15 -6.52 -5.17
N TYR A 91 -0.33 -5.29 -4.68
CA TYR A 91 -0.55 -4.12 -5.52
C TYR A 91 0.64 -3.84 -6.44
N ILE A 92 1.86 -3.84 -5.90
CA ILE A 92 3.08 -3.60 -6.70
C ILE A 92 3.25 -4.66 -7.79
N VAL A 93 3.00 -5.93 -7.47
CA VAL A 93 3.07 -7.04 -8.44
C VAL A 93 2.02 -6.87 -9.55
N LEU A 94 0.76 -6.61 -9.19
CA LEU A 94 -0.31 -6.37 -10.16
C LEU A 94 -0.02 -5.15 -11.05
N PHE A 95 0.49 -4.08 -10.45
CA PHE A 95 0.89 -2.87 -11.19
C PHE A 95 1.99 -3.19 -12.20
N GLY A 96 3.05 -3.88 -11.75
CA GLY A 96 4.16 -4.32 -12.62
C GLY A 96 3.69 -5.21 -13.77
N LEU A 97 2.83 -6.20 -13.50
CA LEU A 97 2.23 -7.04 -14.53
C LEU A 97 1.42 -6.23 -15.54
N THR A 98 0.60 -5.29 -15.06
CA THR A 98 -0.22 -4.43 -15.93
C THR A 98 0.66 -3.58 -16.84
N VAL A 99 1.76 -3.02 -16.33
CA VAL A 99 2.73 -2.25 -17.12
C VAL A 99 3.40 -3.13 -18.18
N ILE A 100 3.84 -4.34 -17.82
CA ILE A 100 4.45 -5.28 -18.77
C ILE A 100 3.48 -5.62 -19.90
N VAL A 101 2.22 -5.93 -19.57
CA VAL A 101 1.18 -6.25 -20.56
C VAL A 101 0.92 -5.07 -21.49
N LEU A 102 0.87 -3.85 -20.94
CA LEU A 102 0.73 -2.63 -21.73
C LEU A 102 1.90 -2.45 -22.70
N LEU A 103 3.14 -2.61 -22.21
CA LEU A 103 4.34 -2.48 -23.03
C LEU A 103 4.40 -3.52 -24.15
N VAL A 104 4.11 -4.79 -23.84
CA VAL A 104 4.05 -5.87 -24.84
C VAL A 104 2.96 -5.58 -25.87
N GLY A 105 1.78 -5.14 -25.43
CA GLY A 105 0.70 -4.75 -26.33
C GLY A 105 1.12 -3.62 -27.27
N VAL A 106 1.75 -2.57 -26.76
CA VAL A 106 2.24 -1.43 -27.56
C VAL A 106 3.34 -1.83 -28.55
N LEU A 107 4.19 -2.80 -28.22
CA LEU A 107 5.28 -3.26 -29.09
C LEU A 107 4.83 -4.26 -30.17
N THR A 108 3.67 -4.88 -30.02
CA THR A 108 3.19 -5.97 -30.91
C THR A 108 2.01 -5.57 -31.79
N LEU A 109 1.44 -4.38 -31.58
CA LEU A 109 0.37 -3.75 -32.37
C LEU A 109 0.92 -2.58 -33.18
#